data_AF-A0A0F9F5A5-F1
#
_entry.id   AF-A0A0F9F5A5-F1
#
_cell.length_a   1.000
_cell.length_b   1.000
_cell.length_c   1.000
_cell.angle_alpha   90.00
_cell.angle_beta   90.00
_cell.angle_gamma   90.00
#
_symmetry.space_group_name_H-M   'P 1'
#
loop_
_entity.id
_entity.type
_entity.pdbx_description
1 polymer ?
#
loop_
_entity_poly.entity_id
_entity_poly.type
_entity_poly.pdbx_seq_one_letter_code
_entity_poly.pdbx_strand_id
1 'polypeptide(L)'
;MTGLIVQDTATYFTPFGQAVILVLFQLGGLGIMTFSTLILLVAGKRISIKDRIIIQQGFHHGAPKDFKSLIKNIFLYTLILEAAGTLSLFLRWQQDFPWQKALSYSVFHSISALCNAGFSLFSRSFISYRSDIWINITLFLLIILGGVGFLALQEMKEVFSGVLRRQ
;
A
#
# COMPACT_ATOMS: atom_id res chain seq x y z
N MET A 1 -9.24 5.96 -1.31
CA MET A 1 -9.04 7.05 -0.33
C MET A 1 -9.18 8.38 -1.07
N THR A 2 -9.85 9.38 -0.52
CA THR A 2 -10.27 10.59 -1.28
C THR A 2 -9.34 11.80 -1.14
N GLY A 3 -8.36 11.79 -0.23
CA GLY A 3 -7.34 12.85 -0.09
C GLY A 3 -7.87 14.25 0.28
N LEU A 4 -9.15 14.37 0.66
CA LEU A 4 -9.77 15.63 1.07
C LEU A 4 -9.45 15.90 2.54
N ILE A 5 -8.78 17.02 2.79
CA ILE A 5 -8.32 17.45 4.11
C ILE A 5 -9.19 18.64 4.54
N VAL A 6 -9.92 18.49 5.65
CA VAL A 6 -10.70 19.59 6.26
C VAL A 6 -9.83 20.50 7.14
N GLN A 7 -8.75 19.95 7.72
CA GLN A 7 -7.78 20.67 8.56
C GLN A 7 -6.35 20.18 8.29
N ASP A 8 -5.39 21.10 8.15
CA ASP A 8 -4.01 20.81 7.73
C ASP A 8 -3.33 19.76 8.65
N THR A 9 -2.99 18.62 8.06
CA THR A 9 -2.37 17.48 8.75
C THR A 9 -1.02 17.83 9.37
N ALA A 10 -0.32 18.80 8.77
CA ALA A 10 1.01 19.24 9.17
C ALA A 10 1.00 20.03 10.48
N THR A 11 -0.08 20.77 10.75
CA THR A 11 -0.14 21.78 11.81
C THR A 11 -1.16 21.46 12.89
N TYR A 12 -2.23 20.73 12.56
CA TYR A 12 -3.33 20.47 13.49
C TYR A 12 -3.12 19.24 14.37
N PHE A 13 -2.47 18.19 13.86
CA PHE A 13 -2.33 16.92 14.58
C PHE A 13 -1.00 16.81 15.31
N THR A 14 -1.07 16.34 16.57
CA THR A 14 0.10 15.92 17.33
C THR A 14 0.78 14.71 16.68
N PRO A 15 2.05 14.40 16.99
CA PRO A 15 2.72 13.19 16.50
C PRO A 15 1.94 11.90 16.78
N PHE A 16 1.21 11.85 17.89
CA PHE A 16 0.27 10.76 18.20
C PHE A 16 -0.90 10.72 17.22
N GLY A 17 -1.52 11.87 16.92
CA GLY A 17 -2.58 11.96 15.92
C GLY A 17 -2.11 11.54 14.52
N GLN A 18 -0.89 11.90 14.13
CA GLN A 18 -0.30 11.46 12.87
C GLN A 18 -0.10 9.93 12.82
N ALA A 19 0.29 9.31 13.93
CA ALA A 19 0.38 7.84 14.04
C ALA A 19 -1.00 7.16 13.91
N VAL A 20 -2.04 7.72 14.53
CA VAL A 20 -3.42 7.21 14.38
C VAL A 20 -3.89 7.31 12.93
N ILE A 21 -3.59 8.42 12.25
CA ILE A 21 -3.92 8.62 10.83
C ILE A 21 -3.19 7.57 9.96
N LEU A 22 -1.92 7.27 10.25
CA LEU A 22 -1.18 6.22 9.53
C LEU A 22 -1.82 4.83 9.70
N VAL A 23 -2.26 4.49 10.91
CA VAL A 23 -2.99 3.24 11.15
C VAL A 23 -4.28 3.20 10.34
N LEU A 24 -5.02 4.32 10.29
CA LEU A 24 -6.24 4.41 9.48
C LEU A 24 -5.96 4.31 7.98
N PHE A 25 -4.84 4.85 7.50
CA PHE A 25 -4.40 4.64 6.11
C PHE A 25 -4.07 3.19 5.84
N GLN A 26 -3.37 2.50 6.75
CA GLN A 26 -3.10 1.08 6.57
C GLN A 26 -4.40 0.27 6.48
N LEU A 27 -5.36 0.58 7.36
CA LEU A 27 -6.65 -0.10 7.40
C LEU A 27 -7.50 0.16 6.15
N GLY A 28 -7.46 1.37 5.60
CA GLY A 28 -8.23 1.70 4.40
C GLY A 28 -7.50 1.51 3.07
N GLY A 29 -6.16 1.47 3.06
CA GLY A 29 -5.28 1.24 1.91
C GLY A 29 -5.11 -0.24 1.58
N LEU A 30 -5.10 -1.12 2.60
CA LEU A 30 -5.33 -2.56 2.41
C LEU A 30 -6.75 -2.85 1.90
N GLY A 31 -7.62 -1.85 1.93
CA GLY A 31 -8.91 -1.85 1.27
C GLY A 31 -9.98 -2.59 2.05
N ILE A 32 -11.21 -2.07 1.92
CA ILE A 32 -12.45 -2.78 2.25
C ILE A 32 -12.45 -4.19 1.63
N MET A 33 -11.72 -4.44 0.53
CA MET A 33 -11.62 -5.77 -0.08
C MET A 33 -10.90 -6.80 0.80
N THR A 34 -9.72 -6.50 1.36
CA THR A 34 -8.99 -7.41 2.27
C THR A 34 -9.76 -7.59 3.58
N PHE A 35 -10.41 -6.52 4.06
CA PHE A 35 -11.22 -6.55 5.27
C PHE A 35 -12.55 -7.30 5.07
N SER A 36 -13.21 -7.16 3.92
CA SER A 36 -14.45 -7.88 3.56
C SER A 36 -14.19 -9.37 3.38
N THR A 37 -13.05 -9.74 2.78
CA THR A 37 -12.65 -11.15 2.70
C THR A 37 -12.25 -11.70 4.06
N LEU A 38 -11.58 -10.92 4.93
CA LEU A 38 -11.33 -11.28 6.34
C LEU A 38 -12.63 -11.47 7.14
N ILE A 39 -13.61 -10.58 7.02
CA ILE A 39 -14.92 -10.69 7.68
C ILE A 39 -15.67 -11.93 7.18
N LEU A 40 -15.71 -12.19 5.87
CA LEU A 40 -16.31 -13.40 5.30
C LEU A 40 -15.63 -14.69 5.81
N LEU A 41 -14.33 -14.64 6.08
CA LEU A 41 -13.53 -15.73 6.65
C LEU A 41 -13.81 -15.95 8.14
N VAL A 42 -13.85 -14.87 8.94
CA VAL A 42 -14.12 -14.91 10.38
C VAL A 42 -15.58 -15.27 10.66
N ALA A 43 -16.51 -14.86 9.77
CA ALA A 43 -17.91 -15.28 9.78
C ALA A 43 -18.11 -16.79 9.53
N GLY A 44 -17.05 -17.55 9.28
CA GLY A 44 -17.08 -19.01 9.33
C GLY A 44 -17.93 -19.64 8.24
N LYS A 45 -18.18 -18.95 7.11
CA LYS A 45 -18.71 -19.64 5.93
C LYS A 45 -17.62 -20.56 5.41
N ARG A 46 -17.67 -21.81 5.89
CA ARG A 46 -16.96 -22.94 5.30
C ARG A 46 -17.43 -23.01 3.85
N ILE A 47 -16.62 -22.49 2.93
CA ILE A 47 -16.86 -22.64 1.50
C ILE A 47 -16.92 -24.14 1.25
N SER A 48 -18.11 -24.64 0.94
CA SER A 48 -18.33 -26.07 0.71
C SER A 48 -17.49 -26.49 -0.49
N ILE A 49 -17.07 -27.76 -0.54
CA ILE A 49 -16.32 -28.30 -1.70
C ILE A 49 -17.09 -28.04 -3.01
N LYS A 50 -18.44 -28.03 -2.94
CA LYS A 50 -19.32 -27.70 -4.07
C LYS A 50 -19.19 -26.25 -4.54
N ASP A 51 -19.08 -25.29 -3.61
CA ASP A 51 -18.90 -23.87 -3.93
C ASP A 51 -17.50 -23.62 -4.55
N ARG A 52 -16.48 -24.35 -4.08
CA ARG A 52 -15.13 -24.33 -4.67
C ARG A 52 -15.10 -24.80 -6.13
N ILE A 53 -15.89 -25.81 -6.48
CA ILE A 53 -15.97 -26.34 -7.85
C ILE A 53 -16.67 -25.35 -8.79
N ILE A 54 -17.75 -24.69 -8.31
CA ILE A 54 -18.48 -23.69 -9.11
C ILE A 54 -17.61 -22.44 -9.33
N ILE A 55 -16.89 -22.00 -8.30
CA ILE A 55 -15.93 -20.90 -8.40
C ILE A 55 -14.77 -21.29 -9.34
N GLN A 56 -14.26 -22.52 -9.30
CA GLN A 56 -13.23 -23.00 -10.24
C GLN A 56 -13.70 -23.07 -11.70
N GLN A 57 -15.00 -23.18 -11.96
CA GLN A 57 -15.56 -23.15 -13.32
C GLN A 57 -15.80 -21.72 -13.82
N GLY A 58 -16.05 -20.76 -12.92
CA GLY A 58 -16.19 -19.34 -13.26
C GLY A 58 -14.87 -18.57 -13.31
N PHE A 59 -13.84 -19.04 -12.59
CA PHE A 59 -12.49 -18.47 -12.62
C PHE A 59 -11.60 -19.33 -13.52
N HIS A 60 -11.20 -18.79 -14.67
CA HIS A 60 -10.03 -19.30 -15.38
C HIS A 60 -8.82 -19.21 -14.44
N HIS A 61 -8.38 -20.36 -13.92
CA HIS A 61 -7.14 -20.58 -13.16
C HIS A 61 -6.97 -19.78 -11.85
N GLY A 62 -7.04 -20.50 -10.71
CA GLY A 62 -6.22 -20.14 -9.54
C GLY A 62 -6.93 -19.45 -8.37
N ALA A 63 -7.95 -20.08 -7.77
CA ALA A 63 -8.28 -19.73 -6.38
C ALA A 63 -7.09 -20.12 -5.47
N PRO A 64 -6.50 -19.20 -4.68
CA PRO A 64 -5.37 -19.52 -3.82
C PRO A 64 -5.76 -20.61 -2.81
N LYS A 65 -5.05 -21.74 -2.85
CA LYS A 65 -5.29 -22.88 -1.94
C LYS A 65 -5.09 -22.51 -0.46
N ASP A 66 -4.33 -21.46 -0.17
CA ASP A 66 -4.00 -21.01 1.17
C ASP A 66 -4.19 -19.49 1.34
N PHE A 67 -5.33 -19.13 1.89
CA PHE A 67 -5.73 -17.73 2.11
C PHE A 67 -4.89 -17.03 3.19
N LYS A 68 -4.35 -17.78 4.17
CA LYS A 68 -3.44 -17.23 5.19
C LYS A 68 -2.13 -16.80 4.56
N SER A 69 -1.61 -17.61 3.62
CA SER A 69 -0.41 -17.27 2.85
C SER A 69 -0.61 -16.01 2.02
N LEU A 70 -1.78 -15.84 1.40
CA LEU A 70 -2.12 -14.64 0.62
C LEU A 70 -2.09 -13.37 1.49
N ILE A 71 -2.74 -13.37 2.66
CA ILE A 71 -2.73 -12.21 3.57
C ILE A 71 -1.32 -11.90 4.05
N LYS A 72 -0.55 -12.92 4.43
CA LYS A 72 0.85 -12.75 4.85
C LYS A 72 1.71 -12.14 3.74
N ASN A 73 1.51 -12.57 2.50
CA ASN A 73 2.24 -12.05 1.35
C ASN A 73 1.85 -10.61 1.01
N ILE A 74 0.57 -10.25 1.12
CA ILE A 74 0.12 -8.86 0.97
C ILE A 74 0.80 -7.98 2.02
N PHE A 75 0.71 -8.38 3.30
CA PHE A 75 1.30 -7.60 4.39
C PHE A 75 2.81 -7.42 4.22
N LEU A 76 3.53 -8.50 3.89
CA LEU A 76 4.97 -8.45 3.66
C LEU A 76 5.33 -7.59 2.45
N TYR A 77 4.54 -7.67 1.36
CA TYR A 77 4.75 -6.87 0.16
C TYR A 77 4.59 -5.38 0.45
N THR A 78 3.49 -5.00 1.13
CA THR A 78 3.23 -3.63 1.56
C THR A 78 4.37 -3.10 2.43
N LEU A 79 4.80 -3.87 3.44
CA LEU A 79 5.87 -3.48 4.34
C LEU A 79 7.21 -3.26 3.60
N ILE A 80 7.53 -4.10 2.62
CA ILE A 80 8.76 -3.97 1.82
C ILE A 80 8.72 -2.68 0.98
N LEU A 81 7.60 -2.40 0.31
CA LEU A 81 7.45 -1.19 -0.49
C LEU A 81 7.47 0.08 0.37
N GLU A 82 6.81 0.06 1.53
CA GLU A 82 6.84 1.16 2.50
C GLU A 82 8.25 1.40 3.03
N ALA A 83 8.99 0.34 3.36
CA ALA A 83 10.36 0.46 3.82
C ALA A 83 11.28 1.02 2.71
N ALA A 84 11.14 0.54 1.47
CA ALA A 84 11.91 1.01 0.33
C ALA A 84 11.60 2.49 0.00
N GLY A 85 10.32 2.86 -0.01
CA GLY A 85 9.87 4.24 -0.21
C GLY A 85 10.34 5.17 0.89
N THR A 86 10.22 4.74 2.15
CA THR A 86 10.72 5.46 3.33
C THR A 86 12.22 5.70 3.21
N LEU A 87 13.00 4.67 2.89
CA LEU A 87 14.45 4.79 2.76
C LEU A 87 14.83 5.77 1.64
N SER A 88 14.20 5.66 0.46
CA SER A 88 14.46 6.56 -0.67
C SER A 88 14.14 8.03 -0.34
N LEU A 89 12.99 8.29 0.29
CA LEU A 89 12.59 9.63 0.71
C LEU A 89 13.50 10.15 1.84
N PHE A 90 13.89 9.28 2.78
CA PHE A 90 14.77 9.63 3.89
C PHE A 90 16.15 10.07 3.42
N LEU A 91 16.73 9.34 2.45
CA LEU A 91 18.04 9.66 1.89
C LEU A 91 18.10 11.07 1.28
N ARG A 92 16.97 11.54 0.73
CA ARG A 92 16.86 12.89 0.18
C ARG A 92 16.52 13.94 1.24
N TRP A 93 15.56 13.67 2.13
CA TRP A 93 15.09 14.63 3.13
C TRP A 93 16.01 14.79 4.35
N GLN A 94 16.93 13.87 4.61
CA GLN A 94 17.98 14.06 5.62
C GLN A 94 18.91 15.24 5.30
N GLN A 95 18.96 15.68 4.03
CA GLN A 95 19.74 16.85 3.62
C GLN A 95 19.04 18.17 3.95
N ASP A 96 17.70 18.16 4.02
CA ASP A 96 16.88 19.35 4.22
C ASP A 96 16.40 19.49 5.69
N PHE A 97 16.31 18.39 6.44
CA PHE A 97 15.76 18.34 7.79
C PHE A 97 16.64 17.53 8.76
N PRO A 98 16.55 17.80 10.08
CA PRO A 98 17.14 16.94 11.10
C PRO A 98 16.67 15.49 10.96
N TRP A 99 17.55 14.53 11.25
CA TRP A 99 17.31 13.11 10.97
C TRP A 99 16.00 12.57 11.57
N GLN A 100 15.61 12.97 12.79
CA GLN A 100 14.36 12.50 13.39
C GLN A 100 13.15 12.96 12.57
N LYS A 101 13.17 14.21 12.13
CA LYS A 101 12.09 14.84 11.37
C LYS A 101 12.03 14.27 9.96
N ALA A 102 13.19 14.13 9.30
CA ALA A 102 13.30 13.48 8.00
C ALA A 102 12.72 12.06 8.03
N LEU A 103 13.03 11.26 9.06
CA LEU A 103 12.50 9.90 9.19
C LEU A 103 10.98 9.88 9.32
N SER A 104 10.42 10.72 10.20
CA SER A 104 8.97 10.82 10.38
C SER A 104 8.24 11.23 9.08
N TYR A 105 8.81 12.19 8.35
CA TYR A 105 8.26 12.64 7.07
C TYR A 105 8.34 11.56 6.00
N SER A 106 9.46 10.85 5.91
CA SER A 106 9.63 9.75 4.97
C SER A 106 8.65 8.61 5.20
N VAL A 107 8.50 8.17 6.46
CA VAL A 107 7.55 7.11 6.82
C VAL A 107 6.13 7.52 6.45
N PHE A 108 5.72 8.72 6.87
CA PHE A 108 4.36 9.19 6.64
C PHE A 108 4.03 9.31 5.15
N HIS A 109 4.90 9.97 4.38
CA HIS A 109 4.65 10.18 2.96
C HIS A 109 4.78 8.89 2.15
N SER A 110 5.64 7.95 2.54
CA SER A 110 5.72 6.65 1.88
C SER A 110 4.42 5.85 2.04
N ILE A 111 3.88 5.76 3.26
CA ILE A 111 2.62 5.07 3.54
C ILE A 111 1.45 5.78 2.84
N SER A 112 1.40 7.11 2.92
CA SER A 112 0.38 7.93 2.25
C SER A 112 0.39 7.74 0.73
N ALA A 113 1.58 7.70 0.11
CA ALA A 113 1.72 7.48 -1.33
C ALA A 113 1.30 6.06 -1.74
N LEU A 114 1.78 5.04 -1.03
CA LEU A 114 1.42 3.64 -1.32
C LEU A 114 -0.08 3.37 -1.13
N CYS A 115 -0.69 3.95 -0.10
CA CYS A 115 -2.12 3.84 0.16
C CYS A 115 -2.98 4.77 -0.72
N ASN A 116 -2.36 5.54 -1.63
CA ASN A 116 -3.04 6.57 -2.44
C ASN A 116 -3.90 7.50 -1.58
N ALA A 117 -3.42 7.84 -0.39
CA ALA A 117 -4.15 8.63 0.60
C ALA A 117 -4.15 10.11 0.21
N GLY A 118 -3.06 10.62 -0.38
CA GLY A 118 -2.94 12.01 -0.81
C GLY A 118 -2.64 13.01 0.33
N PHE A 119 -2.36 12.53 1.54
CA PHE A 119 -2.03 13.36 2.68
C PHE A 119 -0.54 13.70 2.72
N SER A 120 -0.22 14.89 3.22
CA SER A 120 1.15 15.38 3.40
C SER A 120 1.31 16.02 4.77
N LEU A 121 2.51 15.88 5.34
CA LEU A 121 2.96 16.62 6.54
C LEU A 121 3.58 17.98 6.18
N PHE A 122 3.50 18.39 4.93
CA PHE A 122 3.89 19.73 4.48
C PHE A 122 2.64 20.57 4.24
N SER A 123 2.58 21.78 4.79
CA SER A 123 1.42 22.68 4.63
C SER A 123 1.16 23.12 3.18
N ARG A 124 2.18 23.03 2.30
CA ARG A 124 2.03 23.25 0.84
C ARG A 124 2.16 21.95 0.05
N SER A 125 1.95 20.80 0.69
CA SER A 125 2.19 19.48 0.12
C SER A 125 3.56 19.41 -0.57
N PHE A 126 3.63 18.78 -1.75
CA PHE A 126 4.85 18.65 -2.54
C PHE A 126 5.15 19.84 -3.46
N ILE A 127 4.43 20.97 -3.35
CA ILE A 127 4.66 22.14 -4.22
C ILE A 127 6.12 22.63 -4.12
N SER A 128 6.70 22.58 -2.91
CA SER A 128 8.11 22.95 -2.68
C SER A 128 9.11 21.98 -3.32
N TYR A 129 8.67 20.77 -3.69
CA TYR A 129 9.48 19.70 -4.28
C TYR A 129 9.09 19.41 -5.75
N ARG A 130 8.36 20.32 -6.41
CA ARG A 130 7.86 20.13 -7.79
C ARG A 130 8.96 19.81 -8.82
N SER A 131 10.17 20.34 -8.63
CA SER A 131 11.31 20.14 -9.53
C SER A 131 12.26 19.03 -9.06
N ASP A 132 11.98 18.40 -7.92
CA ASP A 132 12.81 17.35 -7.37
C ASP A 132 12.47 16.00 -8.01
N ILE A 133 13.28 15.60 -8.99
CA ILE A 133 13.07 14.37 -9.76
C ILE A 133 13.11 13.13 -8.85
N TRP A 134 13.96 13.13 -7.83
CA TRP A 134 14.15 11.99 -6.93
C TRP A 134 12.87 11.69 -6.14
N ILE A 135 12.30 12.73 -5.53
CA ILE A 135 11.07 12.62 -4.73
C ILE A 135 9.90 12.24 -5.64
N ASN A 136 9.77 12.90 -6.79
CA ASN A 136 8.67 12.65 -7.72
C ASN A 136 8.67 11.21 -8.24
N ILE A 137 9.82 10.70 -8.71
CA ILE A 137 9.92 9.30 -9.17
C ILE A 137 9.55 8.33 -8.04
N THR A 138 10.05 8.56 -6.83
CA THR A 138 9.75 7.71 -5.68
C THR A 138 8.24 7.68 -5.39
N LEU A 139 7.59 8.84 -5.35
CA LEU A 139 6.15 8.94 -5.10
C LEU A 139 5.33 8.31 -6.24
N PHE A 140 5.69 8.56 -7.50
CA PHE A 140 5.01 7.96 -8.65
C PHE A 140 5.07 6.43 -8.61
N LEU A 141 6.23 5.86 -8.33
CA LEU A 141 6.38 4.41 -8.22
C LEU A 141 5.53 3.85 -7.07
N LEU A 142 5.53 4.49 -5.89
CA LEU A 142 4.70 4.05 -4.77
C LEU A 142 3.20 4.11 -5.09
N ILE A 143 2.74 5.18 -5.72
CA ILE A 143 1.33 5.37 -6.11
C ILE A 143 0.91 4.30 -7.13
N ILE A 144 1.73 4.06 -8.16
CA ILE A 144 1.45 3.06 -9.19
C ILE A 144 1.45 1.65 -8.60
N LEU A 145 2.49 1.30 -7.84
CA LEU A 145 2.60 -0.03 -7.21
C LEU A 145 1.49 -0.27 -6.19
N GLY A 146 1.08 0.75 -5.44
CA GLY A 146 -0.06 0.71 -4.54
C GLY A 146 -1.40 0.60 -5.27
N GLY A 147 -1.55 1.29 -6.40
CA GLY A 147 -2.78 1.31 -7.20
C GLY A 147 -3.05 0.06 -8.04
N VAL A 148 -2.01 -0.55 -8.59
CA VAL A 148 -2.12 -1.80 -9.39
C VAL A 148 -2.65 -2.96 -8.53
N GLY A 149 -2.36 -2.95 -7.23
CA GLY A 149 -2.84 -3.94 -6.28
C GLY A 149 -2.08 -5.28 -6.34
N PHE A 150 -2.06 -5.96 -5.19
CA PHE A 150 -1.30 -7.22 -5.02
C PHE A 150 -1.74 -8.35 -5.98
N LEU A 151 -3.05 -8.44 -6.26
CA LEU A 151 -3.61 -9.49 -7.13
C LEU A 151 -3.08 -9.38 -8.58
N ALA A 152 -3.06 -8.17 -9.15
CA ALA A 152 -2.55 -7.96 -10.51
C ALA A 152 -1.03 -8.19 -10.60
N LEU A 153 -0.27 -7.88 -9.55
CA LEU A 153 1.16 -8.16 -9.47
C LEU A 153 1.46 -9.66 -9.36
N GLN A 154 0.60 -10.41 -8.64
CA GLN A 154 0.72 -11.86 -8.56
C GLN A 154 0.39 -12.51 -9.91
N GLU A 155 -0.68 -12.08 -10.58
CA GLU A 155 -1.01 -12.53 -11.94
C GLU A 155 0.12 -12.21 -12.93
N MET A 156 0.72 -11.01 -12.87
CA MET A 156 1.89 -10.68 -13.68
C MET A 156 3.07 -11.63 -13.42
N LYS A 157 3.39 -11.93 -12.16
CA LYS A 157 4.46 -12.89 -11.82
C LYS A 157 4.15 -14.28 -12.35
N GLU A 158 2.93 -14.75 -12.20
CA GLU A 158 2.50 -16.06 -12.68
C GLU A 158 2.60 -16.14 -14.21
N VAL A 159 2.10 -15.14 -14.94
CA VAL A 159 2.22 -15.04 -16.40
C VAL A 159 3.69 -14.98 -16.83
N PHE A 160 4.50 -14.14 -16.21
CA PHE A 160 5.92 -13.99 -16.56
C PHE A 160 6.72 -15.27 -16.32
N SER A 161 6.47 -15.96 -15.20
CA SER A 161 7.08 -17.26 -14.90
C SER A 161 6.60 -18.38 -15.83
N GLY A 162 5.35 -18.32 -16.29
CA GLY A 162 4.78 -19.25 -17.28
C GLY A 162 5.35 -19.05 -18.68
N VAL A 163 5.67 -17.82 -19.06
CA VAL A 163 6.36 -17.50 -20.33
C VAL A 163 7.81 -17.98 -20.30
N LEU A 164 8.53 -17.77 -19.19
CA LEU A 164 9.90 -18.24 -18.99
C LEU A 164 10.03 -19.77 -18.94
N ARG A 165 8.97 -20.49 -18.56
CA ARG A 165 8.93 -21.96 -18.58
C ARG A 165 8.53 -22.56 -19.94
N ARG A 166 8.11 -21.72 -20.88
CA ARG A 166 7.73 -22.13 -22.26
C ARG A 166 8.82 -21.83 -23.29
N GLN A 167 9.96 -21.28 -22.85
CA GLN A 167 11.22 -21.28 -23.60
C GLN A 167 12.13 -22.38 -23.03
#